data_AF-A0A7C1IAQ4-F1
#
_entry.id   AF-A0A7C1IAQ4-F1
#
_cell.length_a   1.000
_cell.length_b   1.000
_cell.length_c   1.000
_cell.angle_alpha   90.00
_cell.angle_beta   90.00
_cell.angle_gamma   90.00
#
_symmetry.space_group_name_H-M   'P 1'
#
loop_
_entity.id
_entity.type
_entity.pdbx_description
1 polymer ?
#
loop_
_entity_poly.entity_id
_entity_poly.type
_entity_poly.pdbx_seq_one_letter_code
_entity_poly.pdbx_strand_id
1 'polypeptide(L)'
;MGDAAGVVFPHQLLKDHPSLAPSRPVFLVEEDRYFSDFLFHQKKILFHVASMDAYAGMLEEQGFEVYRIPHERGHTLAGLFAVLKERRVSRIRVAEICDHALEHRLRAMAEAAEIEVIEDPSPAFLTPATSSRHSSRGSPIS
;
A
#
# COMPACT_ATOMS: atom_id res chain seq x y z
N MET A 1 -9.25 17.16 11.10
CA MET A 1 -8.74 15.84 10.67
C MET A 1 -8.58 15.91 9.16
N GLY A 2 -7.42 15.55 8.64
CA GLY A 2 -7.17 15.59 7.21
C GLY A 2 -8.14 14.70 6.44
N ASP A 3 -8.48 15.13 5.24
CA ASP A 3 -9.26 14.39 4.24
C ASP A 3 -8.45 13.24 3.61
N ALA A 4 -7.19 13.07 4.03
CA ALA A 4 -6.24 12.12 3.51
C ALA A 4 -5.78 11.10 4.57
N ALA A 5 -5.58 9.85 4.17
CA ALA A 5 -5.01 8.78 4.99
C ALA A 5 -3.76 8.16 4.34
N GLY A 6 -2.84 7.64 5.15
CA GLY A 6 -1.75 6.78 4.66
C GLY A 6 -2.21 5.32 4.62
N VAL A 7 -1.89 4.60 3.55
CA VAL A 7 -2.14 3.17 3.44
C VAL A 7 -0.79 2.49 3.18
N VAL A 8 -0.46 1.50 4.01
CA VAL A 8 0.81 0.79 3.96
C VAL A 8 0.53 -0.70 3.82
N PHE A 9 1.08 -1.28 2.76
CA PHE A 9 1.04 -2.72 2.52
C PHE A 9 2.26 -3.41 3.12
N PRO A 10 2.22 -4.73 3.36
CA PRO A 10 3.27 -5.42 4.12
C PRO A 10 4.61 -5.51 3.36
N HIS A 11 4.59 -5.38 2.04
CA HIS A 11 5.79 -5.30 1.22
C HIS A 11 6.43 -3.90 1.23
N GLN A 12 5.78 -2.91 1.84
CA GLN A 12 6.18 -1.50 1.90
C GLN A 12 6.64 -1.06 3.30
N LEU A 13 7.03 -2.00 4.17
CA LEU A 13 7.58 -1.72 5.51
C LEU A 13 8.96 -1.05 5.42
N LEU A 14 8.97 0.23 5.01
CA LEU A 14 10.15 1.06 4.88
C LEU A 14 10.32 1.91 6.14
N LYS A 15 11.57 2.06 6.60
CA LYS A 15 11.91 2.89 7.76
C LYS A 15 11.55 4.37 7.56
N ASP A 16 11.71 4.86 6.34
CA ASP A 16 11.30 6.19 5.90
C ASP A 16 10.17 6.05 4.89
N HIS A 17 8.93 6.07 5.36
CA HIS A 17 7.77 5.92 4.50
C HIS A 17 7.25 7.31 4.08
N PRO A 18 7.44 7.75 2.82
CA PRO A 18 7.14 9.12 2.37
C PRO A 18 5.65 9.49 2.50
N SER A 19 4.77 8.49 2.52
CA SER A 19 3.33 8.67 2.68
C SER A 19 2.85 8.83 4.12
N LEU A 20 3.73 8.83 5.13
CA LEU A 20 3.34 9.03 6.51
C LEU A 20 3.47 10.51 6.88
N ALA A 21 2.44 11.07 7.49
CA ALA A 21 2.53 12.36 8.17
C ALA A 21 1.73 12.30 9.48
N PRO A 22 2.20 12.91 10.58
CA PRO A 22 1.51 12.85 11.86
C PRO A 22 0.08 13.41 11.84
N SER A 23 -0.27 14.20 10.81
CA SER A 23 -1.58 14.82 10.65
C SER A 23 -2.66 13.91 10.08
N ARG A 24 -2.36 12.62 9.83
CA ARG A 24 -3.29 11.67 9.18
C ARG A 24 -3.16 10.26 9.77
N PRO A 25 -4.26 9.49 9.79
CA PRO A 25 -4.24 8.10 10.20
C PRO A 25 -3.51 7.21 9.18
N VAL A 26 -2.95 6.11 9.68
CA VAL A 26 -2.21 5.11 8.91
C VAL A 26 -2.97 3.78 8.94
N PHE A 27 -3.28 3.24 7.77
CA PHE A 27 -3.92 1.94 7.63
C PHE A 27 -2.89 0.91 7.20
N LEU A 28 -2.62 -0.05 8.06
CA LEU A 28 -1.79 -1.23 7.79
C LEU A 28 -2.69 -2.34 7.28
N VAL A 29 -2.55 -2.68 6.00
CA VAL A 29 -3.45 -3.59 5.31
C VAL A 29 -2.76 -4.91 5.05
N GLU A 30 -3.30 -6.01 5.57
CA GLU A 30 -2.82 -7.35 5.23
C GLU A 30 -3.21 -7.70 3.78
N GLU A 31 -2.46 -8.55 3.07
CA GLU A 31 -2.74 -8.80 1.65
C GLU A 31 -3.10 -10.27 1.37
N ASP A 32 -4.24 -10.50 0.70
CA ASP A 32 -4.79 -11.82 0.36
C ASP A 32 -3.79 -12.76 -0.32
N ARG A 33 -2.94 -12.22 -1.22
CA ARG A 33 -2.01 -13.04 -2.02
C ARG A 33 -0.97 -13.76 -1.18
N TYR A 34 -0.68 -13.28 0.03
CA TYR A 34 0.20 -13.99 0.97
C TYR A 34 -0.46 -15.22 1.59
N PHE A 35 -1.79 -15.28 1.61
CA PHE A 35 -2.58 -16.34 2.26
C PHE A 35 -3.25 -17.31 1.28
N SER A 36 -3.55 -16.89 0.04
CA SER A 36 -4.35 -17.67 -0.92
C SER A 36 -3.55 -18.43 -2.00
N ASP A 37 -2.46 -17.85 -2.52
CA ASP A 37 -1.88 -18.28 -3.81
C ASP A 37 -0.70 -19.26 -3.65
N PHE A 38 -0.24 -19.45 -2.43
CA PHE A 38 0.84 -20.37 -2.15
C PHE A 38 0.49 -21.17 -0.91
N LEU A 39 0.61 -22.49 -1.02
CA LEU A 39 0.69 -23.41 0.12
C LEU A 39 1.95 -23.07 0.95
N PHE A 40 2.02 -21.92 1.61
CA PHE A 40 3.23 -21.48 2.30
C PHE A 40 3.28 -21.99 3.74
N HIS A 41 4.42 -22.60 4.03
CA HIS A 41 5.04 -22.75 5.34
C HIS A 41 4.58 -21.68 6.35
N GLN A 42 3.91 -22.12 7.41
CA GLN A 42 3.40 -21.33 8.55
C GLN A 42 4.40 -20.27 9.06
N LYS A 43 5.70 -20.54 8.95
CA LYS A 43 6.81 -19.62 9.31
C LYS A 43 6.77 -18.29 8.53
N LYS A 44 6.41 -18.30 7.25
CA LYS A 44 6.36 -17.09 6.40
C LYS A 44 5.19 -16.19 6.80
N ILE A 45 4.04 -16.80 7.11
CA ILE A 45 2.86 -16.09 7.63
C ILE A 45 3.17 -15.49 9.00
N LEU A 46 3.76 -16.26 9.91
CA LEU A 46 4.14 -15.77 11.24
C LEU A 46 5.12 -14.60 11.15
N PHE A 47 6.12 -14.68 10.27
CA PHE A 47 7.06 -13.58 10.05
C PHE A 47 6.37 -12.31 9.54
N HIS A 48 5.40 -12.47 8.63
CA HIS A 48 4.64 -11.36 8.09
C HIS A 48 3.82 -10.65 9.16
N VAL A 49 3.04 -11.41 9.94
CA VAL A 49 2.24 -10.90 11.07
C VAL A 49 3.15 -10.19 12.08
N ALA A 50 4.25 -10.82 12.47
CA ALA A 50 5.19 -10.23 13.43
C ALA A 50 5.85 -8.94 12.91
N SER A 51 6.21 -8.87 11.63
CA SER A 51 6.78 -7.66 11.03
C SER A 51 5.77 -6.51 10.99
N MET A 52 4.53 -6.87 10.69
CA MET A 52 3.39 -5.97 10.62
C MET A 52 3.01 -5.44 12.02
N ASP A 53 3.09 -6.26 13.07
CA ASP A 53 2.87 -5.85 14.47
C ASP A 53 4.00 -4.97 14.98
N ALA A 54 5.26 -5.34 14.70
CA ALA A 54 6.42 -4.55 15.08
C ALA A 54 6.40 -3.15 14.44
N TYR A 55 5.99 -3.05 13.18
CA TYR A 55 5.88 -1.77 12.49
C TYR A 55 4.71 -0.93 13.04
N ALA A 56 3.58 -1.54 13.37
CA ALA A 56 2.47 -0.85 14.02
C ALA A 56 2.92 -0.21 15.35
N GLY A 57 3.58 -1.00 16.22
CA GLY A 57 4.10 -0.50 17.50
C GLY A 57 5.12 0.62 17.32
N MET A 58 6.03 0.50 16.35
CA MET A 58 7.00 1.55 16.04
C MET A 58 6.32 2.86 15.62
N LEU A 59 5.26 2.80 14.81
CA LEU A 59 4.51 3.98 14.39
C LEU A 59 3.69 4.59 15.55
N GLU A 60 3.08 3.77 16.39
CA GLU A 60 2.36 4.22 17.57
C GLU A 60 3.29 4.93 18.57
N GLU A 61 4.50 4.39 18.79
CA GLU A 61 5.55 5.03 19.61
C GLU A 61 6.00 6.39 19.04
N GLN A 62 5.94 6.55 17.72
CA GLN A 62 6.21 7.82 17.03
C GLN A 62 5.01 8.78 17.04
N GLY A 63 3.88 8.38 17.64
CA GLY A 63 2.68 9.21 17.79
C GLY A 63 1.72 9.17 16.61
N PHE A 64 1.86 8.21 15.69
CA PHE A 64 0.90 8.02 14.61
C PHE A 64 -0.36 7.32 15.11
N GLU A 65 -1.50 7.69 14.53
CA GLU A 65 -2.77 6.97 14.70
C GLU A 65 -2.82 5.80 13.71
N VAL A 66 -2.69 4.57 14.19
CA VAL A 66 -2.53 3.37 13.34
C VAL A 66 -3.76 2.47 13.42
N TYR A 67 -4.20 1.96 12.26
CA TYR A 67 -5.33 1.06 12.10
C TYR A 67 -4.92 -0.19 11.34
N ARG A 68 -5.21 -1.35 11.91
CA ARG A 68 -5.00 -2.66 11.28
C ARG A 68 -6.23 -3.04 10.45
N ILE A 69 -6.04 -3.38 9.18
CA ILE A 69 -7.04 -4.05 8.36
C ILE A 69 -6.59 -5.51 8.19
N PRO A 70 -7.14 -6.44 8.99
CA PRO A 70 -6.73 -7.84 8.96
C PRO A 70 -7.13 -8.51 7.65
N HIS A 71 -6.43 -9.58 7.30
CA HIS A 71 -6.74 -10.35 6.11
C HIS A 71 -8.12 -11.01 6.23
N GLU A 72 -8.97 -10.72 5.25
CA GLU A 72 -10.23 -11.39 5.00
C GLU A 72 -10.23 -11.88 3.56
N ARG A 73 -10.36 -13.20 3.37
CA ARG A 73 -10.18 -13.84 2.07
C ARG A 73 -11.06 -13.20 0.98
N GLY A 74 -10.43 -12.48 0.05
CA GLY A 74 -11.11 -11.82 -1.07
C GLY A 74 -11.81 -10.50 -0.72
N HIS A 75 -11.73 -10.06 0.54
CA HIS A 75 -12.47 -8.92 1.06
C HIS A 75 -11.59 -7.90 1.79
N THR A 76 -10.29 -8.12 1.95
CA THR A 76 -9.42 -7.22 2.72
C THR A 76 -9.44 -5.76 2.22
N LEU A 77 -9.40 -5.54 0.89
CA LEU A 77 -9.55 -4.19 0.34
C LEU A 77 -10.95 -3.63 0.56
N ALA A 78 -12.00 -4.45 0.51
CA ALA A 78 -13.36 -3.98 0.79
C ALA A 78 -13.49 -3.50 2.25
N GLY A 79 -12.86 -4.20 3.20
CA GLY A 79 -12.75 -3.79 4.59
C GLY A 79 -12.05 -2.44 4.74
N LEU A 80 -10.92 -2.25 4.03
CA LEU A 80 -10.22 -0.96 3.99
C LEU A 80 -11.15 0.17 3.52
N PHE A 81 -11.80 0.02 2.35
CA PHE A 81 -12.64 1.07 1.77
C PHE A 81 -13.90 1.35 2.61
N ALA A 82 -14.45 0.35 3.30
CA ALA A 82 -15.54 0.56 4.25
C ALA A 82 -15.13 1.50 5.39
N VAL A 83 -13.98 1.24 6.01
CA VAL A 83 -13.46 2.06 7.12
C VAL A 83 -13.08 3.46 6.65
N LEU A 84 -12.49 3.59 5.45
CA LEU A 84 -12.16 4.90 4.86
C LEU A 84 -13.42 5.76 4.65
N LYS A 85 -14.50 5.17 4.13
CA LYS A 85 -15.79 5.85 3.94
C LYS A 85 -16.42 6.28 5.26
N GLU A 86 -16.44 5.41 6.26
CA GLU A 86 -16.96 5.73 7.61
C GLU A 86 -16.23 6.94 8.21
N ARG A 87 -14.92 7.02 7.97
CA ARG A 87 -14.05 8.12 8.44
C ARG A 87 -14.07 9.35 7.54
N ARG A 88 -14.86 9.34 6.46
CA ARG A 88 -14.96 10.43 5.47
C ARG A 88 -13.60 10.81 4.86
N VAL A 89 -12.75 9.82 4.63
CA VAL A 89 -11.49 10.00 3.88
C VAL A 89 -11.82 10.12 2.41
N SER A 90 -11.32 11.17 1.74
CA SER A 90 -11.49 11.38 0.30
C SER A 90 -10.22 11.06 -0.49
N ARG A 91 -9.08 10.92 0.18
CA ARG A 91 -7.79 10.65 -0.47
C ARG A 91 -6.97 9.62 0.31
N ILE A 92 -6.33 8.69 -0.38
CA ILE A 92 -5.33 7.81 0.22
C ILE A 92 -3.98 8.05 -0.42
N ARG A 93 -2.93 7.94 0.39
CA ARG A 93 -1.55 7.96 -0.05
C ARG A 93 -0.89 6.62 0.21
N VAL A 94 -0.30 6.07 -0.83
CA VAL A 94 0.42 4.79 -0.82
C VAL A 94 1.83 5.03 -1.34
N ALA A 95 2.79 4.24 -0.88
CA ALA A 95 4.06 4.15 -1.60
C ALA A 95 3.80 3.46 -2.96
N GLU A 96 4.68 3.71 -3.94
CA GLU A 96 4.64 3.08 -5.26
C GLU A 96 4.33 1.57 -5.18
N ILE A 97 3.27 1.15 -5.88
CA ILE A 97 2.78 -0.23 -5.87
C ILE A 97 3.39 -0.97 -7.06
N CYS A 98 4.32 -1.89 -6.80
CA CYS A 98 4.96 -2.68 -7.85
C CYS A 98 4.17 -3.94 -8.27
N ASP A 99 3.05 -4.23 -7.60
CA ASP A 99 2.18 -5.37 -7.93
C ASP A 99 0.98 -4.89 -8.75
N HIS A 100 0.98 -5.19 -10.05
CA HIS A 100 -0.09 -4.81 -10.98
C HIS A 100 -1.48 -5.31 -10.59
N ALA A 101 -1.58 -6.51 -9.98
CA ALA A 101 -2.87 -7.07 -9.59
C ALA A 101 -3.43 -6.38 -8.33
N LEU A 102 -2.56 -6.01 -7.39
CA LEU A 102 -2.93 -5.18 -6.25
C LEU A 102 -3.29 -3.76 -6.70
N GLU A 103 -2.47 -3.14 -7.54
CA GLU A 103 -2.70 -1.80 -8.08
C GLU A 103 -4.06 -1.71 -8.78
N HIS A 104 -4.34 -2.65 -9.68
CA HIS A 104 -5.60 -2.67 -10.43
C HIS A 104 -6.82 -2.78 -9.52
N ARG A 105 -6.79 -3.70 -8.53
CA ARG A 105 -7.88 -3.87 -7.56
C ARG A 105 -8.05 -2.65 -6.67
N LEU A 106 -6.95 -2.06 -6.18
CA LEU A 106 -6.97 -0.88 -5.34
C LEU A 106 -7.61 0.30 -6.08
N ARG A 107 -7.18 0.56 -7.32
CA ARG A 107 -7.72 1.65 -8.15
C ARG A 107 -9.19 1.45 -8.49
N ALA A 108 -9.60 0.24 -8.87
CA ALA A 108 -11.01 -0.05 -9.17
C ALA A 108 -11.93 0.18 -7.95
N MET A 109 -11.48 -0.23 -6.76
CA MET A 109 -12.23 0.00 -5.52
C MET A 109 -12.22 1.48 -5.11
N ALA A 110 -11.12 2.18 -5.33
CA ALA A 110 -11.01 3.61 -5.05
C ALA A 110 -11.94 4.44 -5.93
N GLU A 111 -12.01 4.12 -7.22
CA GLU A 111 -12.94 4.74 -8.17
C GLU A 111 -14.40 4.52 -7.73
N ALA A 112 -14.78 3.28 -7.41
CA ALA A 112 -16.13 2.96 -6.90
C ALA A 112 -16.44 3.62 -5.53
N ALA A 113 -15.40 4.02 -4.80
CA ALA A 113 -15.52 4.70 -3.51
C ALA A 113 -15.45 6.23 -3.60
N GLU A 114 -15.18 6.78 -4.79
CA GLU A 114 -14.88 8.21 -5.00
C GLU A 114 -13.72 8.69 -4.11
N ILE A 115 -12.70 7.83 -3.93
CA ILE A 115 -11.49 8.13 -3.17
C ILE A 115 -10.31 8.28 -4.14
N GLU A 116 -9.57 9.37 -4.03
CA GLU A 116 -8.37 9.61 -4.83
C GLU A 116 -7.19 8.76 -4.31
N VAL A 117 -6.42 8.13 -5.20
CA VAL A 117 -5.19 7.41 -4.86
C VAL A 117 -4.00 8.24 -5.31
N ILE A 118 -3.17 8.67 -4.36
CA ILE A 118 -1.93 9.40 -4.60
C ILE A 118 -0.76 8.46 -4.32
N GLU A 119 0.06 8.20 -5.32
CA GLU A 119 1.27 7.40 -5.16
C GLU A 119 2.46 8.31 -4.87
N ASP A 120 3.10 8.08 -3.72
CA ASP A 120 4.37 8.70 -3.40
C ASP A 120 5.51 7.80 -3.93
N PRO A 121 6.52 8.35 -4.63
CA PRO A 121 7.62 7.57 -5.18
C PRO A 121 8.33 6.81 -4.06
N SER A 122 8.53 5.50 -4.25
CA SER A 122 9.17 4.68 -3.23
C SER A 122 10.68 4.96 -3.19
N PRO A 123 11.28 5.19 -2.01
CA PRO A 123 12.73 5.30 -1.88
C PRO A 123 13.46 3.96 -2.16
N ALA A 124 12.73 2.87 -2.38
CA ALA A 124 13.29 1.55 -2.68
C ALA A 124 13.95 1.45 -4.07
N PHE A 125 13.71 2.41 -4.98
CA PHE A 125 14.36 2.46 -6.30
C PHE A 125 15.33 3.64 -6.40
N LEU A 126 16.56 3.35 -6.86
CA LEU A 126 17.57 4.36 -7.22
C LEU A 126 17.26 5.08 -8.54
N THR A 127 16.12 4.78 -9.17
CA THR A 127 15.68 5.38 -10.43
C THR A 127 14.23 5.81 -10.32
N PRO A 128 13.88 7.08 -10.60
CA PRO A 128 12.49 7.44 -10.81
C PRO A 128 11.92 6.61 -11.98
N ALA A 129 10.64 6.23 -11.90
CA ALA A 129 9.91 5.38 -12.86
C ALA A 129 9.88 5.89 -14.32
N THR A 130 10.58 6.98 -14.64
CA THR A 130 10.63 7.63 -15.95
C THR A 130 11.62 7.01 -16.95
N SER A 131 12.37 5.96 -16.60
CA SER A 131 13.56 5.55 -17.38
C SER A 131 13.47 4.25 -18.19
N SER A 132 12.37 3.50 -18.16
CA SER A 132 12.23 2.23 -18.92
C SER A 132 11.22 2.33 -20.07
N ARG A 133 11.45 3.28 -20.98
CA ARG A 133 10.96 3.22 -22.39
C ARG A 133 12.11 3.54 -23.35
N HIS A 134 13.13 2.68 -23.40
CA HIS A 134 14.07 2.63 -24.53
C HIS A 134 13.56 1.55 -25.50
N SER A 135 12.90 1.95 -26.59
CA SER A 135 13.47 2.38 -27.88
C SER A 135 13.70 1.20 -28.85
N SER A 136 12.63 0.74 -29.50
CA SER A 136 12.72 0.09 -30.82
C SER A 136 12.21 1.06 -31.88
N ARG A 137 12.99 2.11 -32.16
CA ARG A 137 12.91 2.82 -33.44
C ARG A 137 14.26 2.68 -34.11
N GLY A 138 14.32 1.77 -35.08
CA GLY A 138 15.43 1.69 -36.02
C GLY A 138 15.59 3.04 -36.71
N SER A 139 16.82 3.56 -36.68
CA SER A 139 17.22 4.73 -37.46
C SER A 139 17.77 4.28 -38.82
N PRO A 140 17.71 5.16 -39.83
CA PRO A 140 17.69 4.80 -41.25
C PRO A 140 19.09 4.58 -41.81
N ILE A 141 19.16 3.81 -42.90
CA ILE A 141 20.36 3.65 -43.71
C ILE A 141 20.34 4.76 -44.78
N SER A 142 21.49 5.41 -44.96
CA SER A 142 21.78 6.52 -45.87
C SER A 142 21.52 6.23 -47.34
#